data_AF-A0A3D0VN42-F1
#
_entry.id   AF-A0A3D0VN42-F1
#
_cell.length_a   1.000
_cell.length_b   1.000
_cell.length_c   1.000
_cell.angle_alpha   90.00
_cell.angle_beta   90.00
_cell.angle_gamma   90.00
#
_symmetry.space_group_name_H-M   'P 1'
#
loop_
_entity.id
_entity.type
_entity.pdbx_description
1 polymer ?
#
loop_
_entity_poly.entity_id
_entity_poly.type
_entity_poly.pdbx_seq_one_letter_code
_entity_poly.pdbx_strand_id
1 'polypeptide(L)'
;MKKIVFSFLLCLLFFTAAKAQSVNGIILADTANIKVIQVFGGHYQRGFAYGYLCAENIIDIWDNYIQPTYGVYMPFARAIVGNPANFSVDSIYITEARGIIDGVAYAGYDTTGLTYLDLFVVNFMTDLEGFMSVKDFPETQQCSSLMNWGAATQGTDLNGKAVISHFLDAISLNQVITRNQVVVVHFPTEADEQPWLMTGIAGQMVASQALNNNGLVLFLNTVNGFTAQTNKGYEPMTLTLRKAVEKSDFNGDGETNVNDVKAAIDANTNGYARGFIVSAIANSTAGNDTLISMVAECAPQIPYITYRNINDVDSVDGTNLYAANNFIKRNNAQDYCSRYINVKDSINHYYNGVNIGSVDNKEIMYTQSTQSSCLQFIQVIPEAGVFTMSVANNTSPAYTQTPATLSYNFLFNYAGIQDLTTNCTIYVYPNPASDLIFMDVPSGNKYAYFISDLSGKVISNGLLNNQNSICISALPAGLYFVQLVSSENILVGKFLKR
;
A
#
# COMPACT_ATOMS: atom_id res chain seq x y z
N MET A 1 2.40 -11.51 -75.33
CA MET A 1 2.01 -10.31 -74.56
C MET A 1 0.69 -10.64 -73.86
N LYS A 2 0.66 -10.95 -72.53
CA LYS A 2 0.33 -10.03 -71.42
C LYS A 2 -0.98 -9.26 -71.70
N LYS A 3 -2.11 -9.32 -70.97
CA LYS A 3 -2.50 -9.60 -69.55
C LYS A 3 -4.02 -9.94 -69.54
N ILE A 4 -4.50 -11.01 -68.90
CA ILE A 4 -5.05 -11.10 -67.52
C ILE A 4 -5.99 -9.94 -67.14
N VAL A 5 -7.31 -10.21 -67.19
CA VAL A 5 -8.38 -9.42 -66.55
C VAL A 5 -8.63 -10.06 -65.18
N PHE A 6 -8.24 -9.37 -64.11
CA PHE A 6 -8.44 -9.78 -62.72
C PHE A 6 -9.73 -9.11 -62.24
N SER A 7 -10.80 -9.89 -62.00
CA SER A 7 -11.98 -9.42 -61.28
C SER A 7 -11.66 -9.40 -59.79
N PHE A 8 -11.76 -8.22 -59.19
CA PHE A 8 -11.47 -7.98 -57.78
C PHE A 8 -12.62 -8.53 -56.92
N LEU A 9 -12.31 -9.57 -56.13
CA LEU A 9 -13.16 -10.04 -55.04
C LEU A 9 -13.06 -9.01 -53.90
N LEU A 10 -14.16 -8.31 -53.64
CA LEU A 10 -14.25 -7.35 -52.53
C LEU A 10 -14.41 -8.14 -51.22
N CYS A 11 -13.29 -8.55 -50.60
CA CYS A 11 -13.28 -8.98 -49.20
C CYS A 11 -13.57 -7.76 -48.31
N LEU A 12 -14.82 -7.63 -47.87
CA LEU A 12 -15.22 -6.81 -46.73
C LEU A 12 -14.56 -7.39 -45.47
N LEU A 13 -13.34 -6.94 -45.18
CA LEU A 13 -12.75 -7.05 -43.86
C LEU A 13 -13.56 -6.13 -42.94
N PHE A 14 -14.48 -6.72 -42.19
CA PHE A 14 -14.99 -6.11 -40.97
C PHE A 14 -13.82 -6.01 -39.99
N PHE A 15 -13.09 -4.89 -40.03
CA PHE A 15 -12.37 -4.42 -38.86
C PHE A 15 -13.43 -4.02 -37.84
N THR A 16 -13.80 -4.94 -36.96
CA THR A 16 -14.29 -4.54 -35.65
C THR A 16 -13.13 -3.77 -35.01
N ALA A 17 -13.18 -2.45 -35.08
CA ALA A 17 -12.49 -1.62 -34.12
C ALA A 17 -13.09 -1.98 -32.76
N ALA A 18 -12.52 -3.00 -32.11
CA ALA A 18 -12.67 -3.17 -30.68
C ALA A 18 -12.18 -1.84 -30.10
N LYS A 19 -13.13 -0.98 -29.71
CA LYS A 19 -12.78 0.15 -28.86
C LYS A 19 -12.13 -0.49 -27.66
N ALA A 20 -10.81 -0.33 -27.50
CA ALA A 20 -10.13 -0.71 -26.28
C ALA A 20 -10.91 -0.02 -25.15
N GLN A 21 -11.65 -0.81 -24.36
CA GLN A 21 -12.39 -0.28 -23.24
C GLN A 21 -11.34 0.31 -22.30
N SER A 22 -11.44 1.61 -22.05
CA SER A 22 -10.61 2.25 -21.04
C SER A 22 -10.94 1.60 -19.70
N VAL A 23 -9.98 0.84 -19.18
CA VAL A 23 -10.08 0.26 -17.84
C VAL A 23 -10.01 1.41 -16.84
N ASN A 24 -10.77 1.34 -15.75
CA ASN A 24 -10.83 2.40 -14.74
C ASN A 24 -9.58 2.41 -13.83
N GLY A 25 -8.39 2.46 -14.43
CA GLY A 25 -7.14 2.54 -13.71
C GLY A 25 -5.95 2.75 -14.62
N ILE A 26 -4.83 3.10 -14.01
CA ILE A 26 -3.55 3.33 -14.68
C ILE A 26 -2.39 2.74 -13.86
N ILE A 27 -1.31 2.38 -14.54
CA ILE A 27 -0.03 2.03 -13.90
C ILE A 27 0.79 3.31 -13.79
N LEU A 28 1.14 3.70 -12.55
CA LEU A 28 1.99 4.87 -12.28
C LEU A 28 3.47 4.52 -12.36
N ALA A 29 3.84 3.33 -11.88
CA ALA A 29 5.21 2.84 -11.89
C ALA A 29 5.22 1.31 -11.89
N ASP A 30 6.22 0.73 -12.56
CA ASP A 30 6.51 -0.69 -12.50
C ASP A 30 8.03 -0.87 -12.51
N THR A 31 8.57 -1.28 -11.36
CA THR A 31 10.02 -1.49 -11.16
C THR A 31 10.40 -2.97 -11.20
N ALA A 32 9.50 -3.85 -11.66
CA ALA A 32 9.55 -5.31 -11.55
C ALA A 32 9.51 -5.88 -10.11
N ASN A 33 9.86 -5.09 -9.09
CA ASN A 33 9.73 -5.46 -7.68
C ASN A 33 8.47 -4.87 -7.03
N ILE A 34 8.11 -3.64 -7.43
CA ILE A 34 6.93 -2.92 -6.93
C ILE A 34 6.18 -2.37 -8.14
N LYS A 35 4.89 -2.70 -8.22
CA LYS A 35 3.94 -2.13 -9.18
C LYS A 35 3.00 -1.16 -8.44
N VAL A 36 2.97 0.09 -8.88
CA VAL A 36 2.12 1.15 -8.32
C VAL A 36 1.02 1.46 -9.30
N ILE A 37 -0.24 1.32 -8.89
CA ILE A 37 -1.41 1.57 -9.73
C ILE A 37 -2.39 2.52 -9.06
N GLN A 38 -3.19 3.19 -9.89
CA GLN A 38 -4.40 3.87 -9.46
C GLN A 38 -5.61 3.17 -10.06
N VAL A 39 -6.67 3.00 -9.27
CA VAL A 39 -7.96 2.44 -9.70
C VAL A 39 -9.10 3.34 -9.23
N PHE A 40 -10.15 3.47 -10.04
CA PHE A 40 -11.20 4.45 -9.79
C PHE A 40 -12.60 3.99 -10.19
N GLY A 41 -13.62 4.69 -9.70
CA GLY A 41 -15.02 4.27 -9.87
C GLY A 41 -15.54 3.58 -8.62
N GLY A 42 -16.68 2.89 -8.73
CA GLY A 42 -17.24 2.13 -7.63
C GLY A 42 -16.50 0.81 -7.38
N HIS A 43 -16.86 0.10 -6.33
CA HIS A 43 -16.21 -1.17 -5.93
C HIS A 43 -15.95 -2.15 -7.08
N TYR A 44 -16.94 -2.44 -7.93
CA TYR A 44 -16.73 -3.34 -9.07
C TYR A 44 -15.72 -2.77 -10.08
N GLN A 45 -15.84 -1.48 -10.44
CA GLN A 45 -14.92 -0.87 -11.41
C GLN A 45 -13.48 -0.84 -10.90
N ARG A 46 -13.28 -0.52 -9.62
CA ARG A 46 -11.95 -0.55 -8.99
C ARG A 46 -11.39 -1.97 -8.97
N GLY A 47 -12.21 -2.95 -8.58
CA GLY A 47 -11.83 -4.36 -8.60
C GLY A 47 -11.45 -4.83 -10.00
N PHE A 48 -12.28 -4.57 -10.99
CA PHE A 48 -12.01 -4.91 -12.40
C PHE A 48 -10.73 -4.27 -12.91
N ALA A 49 -10.51 -3.00 -12.61
CA ALA A 49 -9.30 -2.31 -13.02
C ALA A 49 -8.05 -2.91 -12.37
N TYR A 50 -8.12 -3.21 -11.08
CA TYR A 50 -7.01 -3.85 -10.38
C TYR A 50 -6.70 -5.24 -10.96
N GLY A 51 -7.73 -6.07 -11.11
CA GLY A 51 -7.61 -7.40 -11.71
C GLY A 51 -6.98 -7.38 -13.09
N TYR A 52 -7.38 -6.43 -13.94
CA TYR A 52 -6.83 -6.29 -15.29
C TYR A 52 -5.38 -5.81 -15.31
N LEU A 53 -5.05 -4.75 -14.55
CA LEU A 53 -3.71 -4.14 -14.54
C LEU A 53 -2.65 -5.02 -13.87
N CYS A 54 -3.08 -5.88 -12.94
CA CYS A 54 -2.23 -6.79 -12.18
C CYS A 54 -2.47 -8.27 -12.52
N ALA A 55 -3.12 -8.58 -13.64
CA ALA A 55 -3.54 -9.95 -13.97
C ALA A 55 -2.39 -10.97 -13.94
N GLU A 56 -1.26 -10.63 -14.57
CA GLU A 56 -0.05 -11.46 -14.57
C GLU A 56 0.44 -11.73 -13.14
N ASN A 57 0.51 -10.69 -12.31
CA ASN A 57 1.00 -10.80 -10.94
C ASN A 57 0.06 -11.62 -10.05
N ILE A 58 -1.26 -11.43 -10.20
CA ILE A 58 -2.28 -12.18 -9.46
C ILE A 58 -2.19 -13.67 -9.78
N ILE A 59 -2.06 -14.02 -11.06
CA ILE A 59 -1.94 -15.41 -11.50
C ILE A 59 -0.61 -16.02 -11.09
N ASP A 60 0.49 -15.27 -11.14
CA ASP A 60 1.78 -15.73 -10.67
C ASP A 60 1.76 -16.06 -9.16
N ILE A 61 1.13 -15.21 -8.34
CA ILE A 61 0.89 -15.51 -6.93
C ILE A 61 0.01 -16.76 -6.77
N TRP A 62 -1.07 -16.85 -7.53
CA TRP A 62 -2.01 -17.97 -7.43
C TRP A 62 -1.35 -19.32 -7.75
N ASP A 63 -0.72 -19.42 -8.92
CA ASP A 63 -0.17 -20.67 -9.45
C ASP A 63 1.15 -21.06 -8.78
N ASN A 64 2.00 -20.09 -8.45
CA ASN A 64 3.36 -20.36 -7.98
C ASN A 64 3.55 -20.18 -6.47
N TYR A 65 2.56 -19.64 -5.76
CA TYR A 65 2.62 -19.52 -4.30
C TYR A 65 1.40 -20.09 -3.58
N ILE A 66 0.18 -19.66 -3.93
CA ILE A 66 -1.02 -20.05 -3.19
C ILE A 66 -1.36 -21.52 -3.39
N GLN A 67 -1.48 -21.99 -4.64
CA GLN A 67 -1.81 -23.39 -4.92
C GLN A 67 -0.76 -24.36 -4.34
N PRO A 68 0.56 -24.16 -4.55
CA PRO A 68 1.57 -25.07 -4.01
C PRO A 68 1.64 -25.08 -2.48
N THR A 69 1.43 -23.92 -1.84
CA THR A 69 1.63 -23.78 -0.38
C THR A 69 0.35 -24.08 0.40
N TYR A 70 -0.80 -23.64 -0.09
CA TYR A 70 -2.08 -23.68 0.63
C TYR A 70 -3.15 -24.55 -0.01
N GLY A 71 -2.92 -25.10 -1.21
CA GLY A 71 -3.92 -25.87 -1.97
C GLY A 71 -4.59 -26.99 -1.16
N VAL A 72 -3.84 -27.65 -0.28
CA VAL A 72 -4.37 -28.71 0.61
C VAL A 72 -5.35 -28.19 1.67
N TYR A 73 -5.23 -26.92 2.08
CA TYR A 73 -6.08 -26.28 3.08
C TYR A 73 -7.28 -25.55 2.46
N MET A 74 -7.25 -25.27 1.15
CA MET A 74 -8.30 -24.50 0.46
C MET A 74 -9.73 -25.02 0.69
N PRO A 75 -10.03 -26.34 0.68
CA PRO A 75 -11.39 -26.81 0.95
C PRO A 75 -11.90 -26.44 2.35
N PHE A 76 -11.04 -26.57 3.37
CA PHE A 76 -11.38 -26.18 4.74
C PHE A 76 -11.53 -24.66 4.83
N ALA A 77 -10.58 -23.90 4.30
CA ALA A 77 -10.60 -22.45 4.32
C ALA A 77 -11.86 -21.89 3.64
N ARG A 78 -12.25 -22.41 2.47
CA ARG A 78 -13.50 -22.05 1.77
C ARG A 78 -14.74 -22.35 2.62
N ALA A 79 -14.76 -23.46 3.35
CA ALA A 79 -15.89 -23.81 4.22
C ALA A 79 -16.02 -22.85 5.41
N ILE A 80 -14.90 -22.34 5.94
CA ILE A 80 -14.91 -21.33 7.00
C ILE A 80 -15.32 -19.96 6.45
N VAL A 81 -14.60 -19.46 5.43
CA VAL A 81 -14.84 -18.12 4.83
C VAL A 81 -16.23 -18.01 4.19
N GLY A 82 -16.67 -19.06 3.50
CA GLY A 82 -17.96 -19.07 2.81
C GLY A 82 -19.18 -19.23 3.73
N ASN A 83 -18.98 -19.47 5.03
CA ASN A 83 -20.06 -19.61 5.99
C ASN A 83 -20.29 -18.28 6.74
N PRO A 84 -21.42 -17.60 6.53
CA PRO A 84 -21.71 -16.32 7.19
C PRO A 84 -21.86 -16.44 8.71
N ALA A 85 -22.05 -17.64 9.24
CA ALA A 85 -22.01 -17.87 10.68
C ALA A 85 -20.59 -17.73 11.25
N ASN A 86 -19.53 -17.97 10.45
CA ASN A 86 -18.14 -17.84 10.90
C ASN A 86 -17.57 -16.46 10.60
N PHE A 87 -17.76 -15.96 9.37
CA PHE A 87 -17.28 -14.65 8.93
C PHE A 87 -18.41 -13.77 8.40
N SER A 88 -18.45 -12.52 8.86
CA SER A 88 -19.33 -11.48 8.35
C SER A 88 -18.58 -10.61 7.34
N VAL A 89 -18.98 -10.64 6.07
CA VAL A 89 -18.36 -9.86 4.99
C VAL A 89 -19.43 -9.09 4.25
N ASP A 90 -19.23 -7.78 4.09
CA ASP A 90 -20.15 -6.94 3.33
C ASP A 90 -20.15 -7.33 1.84
N SER A 91 -21.34 -7.31 1.26
CA SER A 91 -21.60 -7.53 -0.17
C SER A 91 -20.80 -6.61 -1.11
N ILE A 92 -20.41 -5.41 -0.66
CA ILE A 92 -19.56 -4.51 -1.46
C ILE A 92 -18.19 -5.12 -1.74
N TYR A 93 -17.60 -5.83 -0.78
CA TYR A 93 -16.31 -6.49 -0.97
C TYR A 93 -16.43 -7.75 -1.82
N ILE A 94 -17.58 -8.44 -1.78
CA ILE A 94 -17.86 -9.55 -2.72
C ILE A 94 -17.94 -9.00 -4.15
N THR A 95 -18.54 -7.83 -4.32
CA THR A 95 -18.67 -7.15 -5.61
C THR A 95 -17.31 -6.75 -6.17
N GLU A 96 -16.43 -6.18 -5.34
CA GLU A 96 -15.07 -5.84 -5.74
C GLU A 96 -14.22 -7.08 -6.06
N ALA A 97 -14.29 -8.13 -5.23
CA ALA A 97 -13.57 -9.39 -5.47
C ALA A 97 -13.97 -10.04 -6.79
N ARG A 98 -15.27 -10.03 -7.14
CA ARG A 98 -15.74 -10.48 -8.45
C ARG A 98 -15.17 -9.63 -9.58
N GLY A 99 -15.18 -8.30 -9.40
CA GLY A 99 -14.52 -7.38 -10.33
C GLY A 99 -13.07 -7.77 -10.59
N ILE A 100 -12.28 -8.05 -9.55
CA ILE A 100 -10.88 -8.49 -9.68
C ILE A 100 -10.78 -9.74 -10.56
N ILE A 101 -11.57 -10.79 -10.28
CA ILE A 101 -11.53 -12.03 -11.08
C ILE A 101 -11.94 -11.77 -12.54
N ASP A 102 -12.99 -10.99 -12.76
CA ASP A 102 -13.45 -10.62 -14.10
C ASP A 102 -12.39 -9.80 -14.87
N GLY A 103 -11.66 -8.92 -14.17
CA GLY A 103 -10.54 -8.16 -14.73
C GLY A 103 -9.37 -9.05 -15.16
N VAL A 104 -9.01 -10.04 -14.33
CA VAL A 104 -7.97 -11.04 -14.65
C VAL A 104 -8.38 -11.86 -15.88
N ALA A 105 -9.63 -12.35 -15.91
CA ALA A 105 -10.16 -13.10 -17.05
C ALA A 105 -10.18 -12.26 -18.33
N TYR A 106 -10.59 -10.99 -18.23
CA TYR A 106 -10.63 -10.06 -19.37
C TYR A 106 -9.23 -9.74 -19.91
N ALA A 107 -8.20 -9.76 -19.06
CA ALA A 107 -6.79 -9.66 -19.49
C ALA A 107 -6.28 -10.91 -20.22
N GLY A 108 -7.10 -11.97 -20.35
CA GLY A 108 -6.80 -13.17 -21.12
C GLY A 108 -6.17 -14.31 -20.31
N TYR A 109 -6.18 -14.22 -18.98
CA TYR A 109 -5.67 -15.27 -18.10
C TYR A 109 -6.75 -16.29 -17.73
N ASP A 110 -6.33 -17.54 -17.53
CA ASP A 110 -7.24 -18.59 -17.06
C ASP A 110 -7.56 -18.36 -15.57
N THR A 111 -8.85 -18.20 -15.28
CA THR A 111 -9.38 -18.06 -13.91
C THR A 111 -10.10 -19.33 -13.46
N THR A 112 -9.99 -20.42 -14.22
CA THR A 112 -10.57 -21.72 -13.86
C THR A 112 -10.01 -22.17 -12.51
N GLY A 113 -10.89 -22.23 -11.50
CA GLY A 113 -10.51 -22.61 -10.13
C GLY A 113 -10.12 -21.43 -9.22
N LEU A 114 -10.08 -20.20 -9.73
CA LEU A 114 -9.93 -18.97 -8.95
C LEU A 114 -11.27 -18.21 -8.92
N THR A 115 -11.98 -18.30 -7.80
CA THR A 115 -13.26 -17.61 -7.58
C THR A 115 -13.10 -16.43 -6.61
N TYR A 116 -14.13 -15.59 -6.46
CA TYR A 116 -14.12 -14.53 -5.43
C TYR A 116 -13.92 -15.10 -4.01
N LEU A 117 -14.38 -16.34 -3.75
CA LEU A 117 -14.21 -16.99 -2.45
C LEU A 117 -12.75 -17.38 -2.20
N ASP A 118 -12.03 -17.75 -3.26
CA ASP A 118 -10.59 -18.03 -3.18
C ASP A 118 -9.80 -16.76 -2.89
N LEU A 119 -10.17 -15.65 -3.52
CA LEU A 119 -9.58 -14.36 -3.23
C LEU A 119 -9.77 -13.99 -1.75
N PHE A 120 -10.97 -14.20 -1.20
CA PHE A 120 -11.23 -13.99 0.22
C PHE A 120 -10.43 -14.92 1.13
N VAL A 121 -10.29 -16.20 0.79
CA VAL A 121 -9.45 -17.12 1.55
C VAL A 121 -8.01 -16.60 1.65
N VAL A 122 -7.43 -16.13 0.55
CA VAL A 122 -6.07 -15.56 0.54
C VAL A 122 -6.00 -14.25 1.34
N ASN A 123 -7.01 -13.39 1.21
CA ASN A 123 -7.06 -12.10 1.90
C ASN A 123 -7.33 -12.21 3.42
N PHE A 124 -7.99 -13.28 3.87
CA PHE A 124 -8.29 -13.54 5.29
C PHE A 124 -7.40 -14.62 5.89
N MET A 125 -6.28 -14.93 5.25
CA MET A 125 -5.40 -16.03 5.67
C MET A 125 -4.91 -15.85 7.11
N THR A 126 -4.60 -14.63 7.53
CA THR A 126 -4.19 -14.31 8.90
C THR A 126 -5.30 -14.50 9.92
N ASP A 127 -6.57 -14.21 9.58
CA ASP A 127 -7.74 -14.50 10.41
C ASP A 127 -8.03 -16.02 10.46
N LEU A 128 -7.88 -16.72 9.33
CA LEU A 128 -8.14 -18.15 9.20
C LEU A 128 -7.25 -18.99 10.12
N GLU A 129 -6.01 -18.57 10.35
CA GLU A 129 -5.10 -19.21 11.32
C GLU A 129 -5.72 -19.35 12.71
N GLY A 130 -6.65 -18.47 13.11
CA GLY A 130 -7.38 -18.62 14.37
C GLY A 130 -8.25 -19.88 14.42
N PHE A 131 -8.75 -20.37 13.29
CA PHE A 131 -9.58 -21.58 13.20
C PHE A 131 -8.77 -22.87 13.05
N MET A 132 -7.45 -22.76 12.87
CA MET A 132 -6.55 -23.89 12.68
C MET A 132 -5.62 -24.04 13.88
N SER A 133 -5.23 -25.26 14.24
CA SER A 133 -4.09 -25.43 15.13
C SER A 133 -2.86 -24.86 14.42
N VAL A 134 -2.20 -23.87 15.03
CA VAL A 134 -1.01 -23.17 14.49
C VAL A 134 0.10 -24.12 13.99
N LYS A 135 0.12 -25.38 14.47
CA LYS A 135 1.05 -26.42 13.98
C LYS A 135 0.82 -26.87 12.53
N ASP A 136 -0.37 -26.62 11.97
CA ASP A 136 -0.79 -27.15 10.68
C ASP A 136 -0.88 -26.09 9.59
N PHE A 137 -0.77 -24.79 9.91
CA PHE A 137 -0.82 -23.73 8.90
C PHE A 137 0.54 -23.03 8.73
N PRO A 138 1.05 -22.90 7.49
CA PRO A 138 2.45 -22.54 7.27
C PRO A 138 2.69 -21.03 7.21
N GLU A 139 1.85 -20.17 7.81
CA GLU A 139 2.06 -18.71 7.87
C GLU A 139 2.36 -18.27 9.31
N THR A 140 3.47 -17.56 9.50
CA THR A 140 3.76 -16.80 10.71
C THR A 140 4.36 -15.49 10.26
N GLN A 141 3.52 -14.46 10.14
CA GLN A 141 3.99 -13.10 9.89
C GLN A 141 4.49 -12.51 11.20
N GLN A 142 5.61 -11.80 11.14
CA GLN A 142 6.08 -10.96 12.23
C GLN A 142 6.11 -9.52 11.72
N CYS A 143 5.80 -8.57 12.58
CA CYS A 143 5.69 -7.18 12.20
C CYS A 143 6.18 -6.28 13.34
N SER A 144 6.55 -5.06 13.01
CA SER A 144 6.83 -4.05 14.03
C SER A 144 6.53 -2.65 13.52
N SER A 145 6.05 -1.78 14.40
CA SER A 145 5.68 -0.40 14.08
C SER A 145 6.24 0.56 15.11
N LEU A 146 6.90 1.63 14.67
CA LEU A 146 7.40 2.72 15.51
C LEU A 146 6.74 4.03 15.09
N MET A 147 6.09 4.68 16.05
CA MET A 147 5.38 5.96 15.90
C MET A 147 6.05 7.03 16.76
N ASN A 148 6.32 8.21 16.18
CA ASN A 148 6.82 9.39 16.90
C ASN A 148 6.05 10.63 16.43
N TRP A 149 5.73 11.55 17.32
CA TRP A 149 5.10 12.84 17.00
C TRP A 149 5.38 13.88 18.09
N GLY A 150 4.93 15.12 17.94
CA GLY A 150 4.93 16.12 19.01
C GLY A 150 6.32 16.37 19.60
N ALA A 151 6.44 16.32 20.93
CA ALA A 151 7.70 16.59 21.62
C ALA A 151 8.84 15.66 21.19
N ALA A 152 8.53 14.41 20.81
CA ALA A 152 9.52 13.45 20.34
C ALA A 152 10.21 13.88 19.05
N THR A 153 9.48 14.54 18.16
CA THR A 153 9.95 14.97 16.83
C THR A 153 10.20 16.48 16.75
N GLN A 154 10.04 17.20 17.86
CA GLN A 154 10.25 18.64 17.94
C GLN A 154 11.74 18.98 17.77
N GLY A 155 12.05 20.04 16.99
CA GLY A 155 13.43 20.48 16.77
C GLY A 155 14.23 19.65 15.75
N THR A 156 13.59 18.68 15.09
CA THR A 156 14.17 17.90 13.97
C THR A 156 13.62 18.37 12.63
N ASP A 157 13.89 17.64 11.54
CA ASP A 157 13.29 17.88 10.23
C ASP A 157 11.76 17.69 10.20
N LEU A 158 11.23 16.94 11.17
CA LEU A 158 9.78 16.74 11.35
C LEU A 158 9.14 17.89 12.13
N ASN A 159 9.87 18.53 13.03
CA ASN A 159 9.43 19.69 13.83
C ASN A 159 8.03 19.53 14.45
N GLY A 160 7.82 18.41 15.16
CA GLY A 160 6.57 18.09 15.84
C GLY A 160 5.57 17.26 15.02
N LYS A 161 5.81 17.09 13.72
CA LYS A 161 4.97 16.26 12.84
C LYS A 161 5.04 14.78 13.20
N ALA A 162 3.99 14.06 12.83
CA ALA A 162 3.88 12.62 13.00
C ALA A 162 4.74 11.86 11.98
N VAL A 163 5.29 10.72 12.42
CA VAL A 163 5.96 9.75 11.56
C VAL A 163 5.66 8.34 12.07
N ILE A 164 5.47 7.41 11.14
CA ILE A 164 5.36 5.98 11.45
C ILE A 164 6.25 5.17 10.51
N SER A 165 6.99 4.23 11.07
CA SER A 165 7.73 3.21 10.33
C SER A 165 7.21 1.83 10.65
N HIS A 166 7.20 0.94 9.67
CA HIS A 166 6.68 -0.41 9.79
C HIS A 166 7.57 -1.42 9.06
N PHE A 167 7.79 -2.56 9.69
CA PHE A 167 8.31 -3.77 9.03
C PHE A 167 7.25 -4.84 8.96
N LEU A 168 7.17 -5.47 7.79
CA LEU A 168 6.52 -6.76 7.58
C LEU A 168 7.61 -7.81 7.33
N ASP A 169 7.67 -8.81 8.21
CA ASP A 169 8.56 -9.95 8.14
C ASP A 169 7.76 -11.18 7.71
N ALA A 170 8.21 -11.82 6.63
CA ALA A 170 7.65 -13.08 6.17
C ALA A 170 8.36 -14.26 6.84
N ILE A 171 7.89 -15.49 6.63
CA ILE A 171 8.64 -16.70 7.02
C ILE A 171 9.93 -16.82 6.22
N SER A 172 9.88 -16.47 4.93
CA SER A 172 11.01 -16.51 4.03
C SER A 172 10.87 -15.45 2.95
N LEU A 173 11.99 -15.04 2.36
CA LEU A 173 12.04 -14.15 1.20
C LEU A 173 11.71 -14.92 -0.09
N ASN A 174 10.48 -15.39 -0.20
CA ASN A 174 10.01 -16.16 -1.35
C ASN A 174 9.99 -15.29 -2.62
N GLN A 175 10.59 -15.78 -3.70
CA GLN A 175 10.76 -15.02 -4.95
C GLN A 175 9.45 -14.67 -5.66
N VAL A 176 8.40 -15.45 -5.43
CA VAL A 176 7.06 -15.22 -5.98
C VAL A 176 6.40 -14.08 -5.21
N ILE A 177 6.56 -14.04 -3.88
CA ILE A 177 6.07 -12.94 -3.06
C ILE A 177 6.80 -11.63 -3.40
N THR A 178 8.13 -11.64 -3.42
CA THR A 178 8.95 -10.42 -3.56
C THR A 178 8.77 -9.71 -4.91
N ARG A 179 8.53 -10.44 -6.00
CA ARG A 179 8.33 -9.84 -7.34
C ARG A 179 6.91 -9.38 -7.65
N ASN A 180 5.96 -9.67 -6.75
CA ASN A 180 4.54 -9.37 -6.94
C ASN A 180 4.02 -8.36 -5.92
N GLN A 181 4.88 -7.47 -5.42
CA GLN A 181 4.44 -6.42 -4.51
C GLN A 181 3.72 -5.30 -5.25
N VAL A 182 2.67 -4.79 -4.63
CA VAL A 182 1.83 -3.75 -5.20
C VAL A 182 1.60 -2.62 -4.20
N VAL A 183 1.44 -1.43 -4.76
CA VAL A 183 0.78 -0.29 -4.11
C VAL A 183 -0.45 0.03 -4.95
N VAL A 184 -1.63 -0.11 -4.37
CA VAL A 184 -2.90 0.13 -5.06
C VAL A 184 -3.53 1.36 -4.45
N VAL A 185 -3.64 2.44 -5.22
CA VAL A 185 -4.32 3.67 -4.82
C VAL A 185 -5.74 3.65 -5.38
N HIS A 186 -6.73 3.65 -4.49
CA HIS A 186 -8.14 3.68 -4.81
C HIS A 186 -8.65 5.12 -4.82
N PHE A 187 -9.46 5.45 -5.84
CA PHE A 187 -10.26 6.67 -5.92
C PHE A 187 -11.75 6.27 -5.98
N PRO A 188 -12.41 6.17 -4.82
CA PRO A 188 -13.81 5.81 -4.75
C PRO A 188 -14.75 6.83 -5.39
N THR A 189 -15.93 6.37 -5.80
CA THR A 189 -17.04 7.26 -6.23
C THR A 189 -18.20 7.28 -5.23
N GLU A 190 -18.15 6.39 -4.25
CA GLU A 190 -19.02 6.33 -3.09
C GLU A 190 -18.89 7.63 -2.29
N ALA A 191 -20.02 8.25 -1.93
CA ALA A 191 -20.04 9.61 -1.37
C ALA A 191 -19.45 9.68 0.06
N ASP A 192 -19.44 8.57 0.77
CA ASP A 192 -18.91 8.42 2.12
C ASP A 192 -17.49 7.81 2.15
N GLU A 193 -16.87 7.63 0.99
CA GLU A 193 -15.50 7.11 0.85
C GLU A 193 -14.53 8.18 0.34
N GLN A 194 -13.25 8.00 0.67
CA GLN A 194 -12.15 8.90 0.32
C GLN A 194 -11.02 8.16 -0.41
N PRO A 195 -10.16 8.86 -1.17
CA PRO A 195 -8.98 8.23 -1.75
C PRO A 195 -8.07 7.63 -0.68
N TRP A 196 -7.71 6.37 -0.90
CA TRP A 196 -6.86 5.61 0.02
C TRP A 196 -5.93 4.68 -0.75
N LEU A 197 -4.90 4.17 -0.11
CA LEU A 197 -4.04 3.17 -0.70
C LEU A 197 -3.76 2.02 0.25
N MET A 198 -3.47 0.87 -0.33
CA MET A 198 -2.88 -0.27 0.37
C MET A 198 -1.56 -0.68 -0.26
N THR A 199 -0.69 -1.26 0.57
CA THR A 199 0.44 -2.05 0.11
C THR A 199 0.21 -3.52 0.41
N GLY A 200 0.78 -4.39 -0.43
CA GLY A 200 0.70 -5.81 -0.22
C GLY A 200 1.19 -6.59 -1.42
N ILE A 201 0.65 -7.79 -1.55
CA ILE A 201 0.93 -8.70 -2.67
C ILE A 201 -0.21 -8.61 -3.68
N ALA A 202 0.07 -8.76 -4.97
CA ALA A 202 -0.95 -8.78 -6.01
C ALA A 202 -2.10 -9.76 -5.70
N GLY A 203 -3.34 -9.28 -5.76
CA GLY A 203 -4.56 -10.00 -5.38
C GLY A 203 -5.05 -9.66 -3.97
N GLN A 204 -4.22 -8.99 -3.16
CA GLN A 204 -4.68 -8.44 -1.90
C GLN A 204 -5.57 -7.21 -2.16
N MET A 205 -6.73 -7.17 -1.51
CA MET A 205 -7.74 -6.12 -1.62
C MET A 205 -8.20 -5.61 -0.24
N VAL A 206 -7.50 -5.99 0.82
CA VAL A 206 -7.83 -5.67 2.22
C VAL A 206 -6.70 -4.85 2.85
N ALA A 207 -7.02 -4.09 3.89
CA ALA A 207 -6.07 -3.19 4.53
C ALA A 207 -5.34 -3.87 5.70
N SER A 208 -4.15 -4.40 5.43
CA SER A 208 -3.17 -4.73 6.49
C SER A 208 -2.11 -3.65 6.66
N GLN A 209 -1.85 -2.89 5.59
CA GLN A 209 -0.93 -1.77 5.55
C GLN A 209 -1.54 -0.72 4.63
N ALA A 210 -2.07 0.36 5.20
CA ALA A 210 -2.87 1.31 4.44
C ALA A 210 -2.78 2.74 4.99
N LEU A 211 -3.07 3.70 4.11
CA LEU A 211 -3.29 5.09 4.48
C LEU A 211 -4.29 5.77 3.55
N ASN A 212 -4.89 6.87 4.00
CA ASN A 212 -5.72 7.74 3.16
C ASN A 212 -5.03 9.05 2.79
N ASN A 213 -5.62 9.76 1.84
CA ASN A 213 -5.13 11.05 1.37
C ASN A 213 -5.13 12.15 2.45
N ASN A 214 -5.89 11.97 3.53
CA ASN A 214 -5.95 12.88 4.68
C ASN A 214 -4.88 12.59 5.75
N GLY A 215 -4.06 11.55 5.58
CA GLY A 215 -2.91 11.27 6.45
C GLY A 215 -3.20 10.34 7.63
N LEU A 216 -4.34 9.65 7.65
CA LEU A 216 -4.54 8.52 8.57
C LEU A 216 -3.81 7.30 8.02
N VAL A 217 -2.95 6.70 8.85
CA VAL A 217 -2.11 5.54 8.51
C VAL A 217 -2.38 4.43 9.52
N LEU A 218 -2.48 3.19 9.05
CA LEU A 218 -2.63 2.01 9.89
C LEU A 218 -1.80 0.82 9.40
N PHE A 219 -1.30 0.04 10.35
CA PHE A 219 -0.55 -1.18 10.12
C PHE A 219 -1.01 -2.29 11.07
N LEU A 220 -1.11 -3.50 10.53
CA LEU A 220 -1.55 -4.68 11.23
C LEU A 220 -0.38 -5.61 11.55
N ASN A 221 -0.33 -6.06 12.79
CA ASN A 221 0.54 -7.13 13.27
C ASN A 221 -0.35 -8.29 13.75
N THR A 222 0.16 -9.51 13.67
CA THR A 222 -0.53 -10.70 14.22
C THR A 222 0.06 -11.12 15.55
N VAL A 223 -0.75 -11.78 16.38
CA VAL A 223 -0.34 -12.35 17.68
C VAL A 223 -0.75 -13.82 17.73
N ASN A 224 0.19 -14.65 18.15
CA ASN A 224 0.00 -16.10 18.24
C ASN A 224 -0.63 -16.52 19.58
N GLY A 225 -1.09 -17.77 19.66
CA GLY A 225 -1.64 -18.33 20.89
C GLY A 225 -3.14 -18.11 21.08
N PHE A 226 -3.86 -17.76 20.02
CA PHE A 226 -5.29 -17.50 20.02
C PHE A 226 -6.03 -18.50 19.13
N THR A 227 -7.23 -18.88 19.54
CA THR A 227 -8.09 -19.81 18.81
C THR A 227 -9.49 -19.21 18.67
N ALA A 228 -9.96 -19.15 17.43
CA ALA A 228 -11.29 -18.70 17.05
C ALA A 228 -12.36 -19.69 17.52
N GLN A 229 -13.56 -19.18 17.75
CA GLN A 229 -14.75 -20.00 17.92
C GLN A 229 -15.56 -20.02 16.61
N THR A 230 -16.12 -21.17 16.25
CA THR A 230 -17.07 -21.23 15.12
C THR A 230 -18.39 -20.56 15.49
N ASN A 231 -19.16 -20.14 14.47
CA ASN A 231 -20.48 -19.51 14.64
C ASN A 231 -20.46 -18.17 15.39
N LYS A 232 -19.37 -17.40 15.28
CA LYS A 232 -19.22 -16.08 15.90
C LYS A 232 -19.51 -14.91 14.97
N GLY A 233 -19.55 -15.12 13.66
CA GLY A 233 -19.71 -14.05 12.67
C GLY A 233 -18.63 -12.98 12.84
N TYR A 234 -17.36 -13.38 12.93
CA TYR A 234 -16.25 -12.45 13.02
C TYR A 234 -16.20 -11.59 11.75
N GLU A 235 -15.96 -10.30 11.89
CA GLU A 235 -15.50 -9.52 10.74
C GLU A 235 -13.97 -9.74 10.60
N PRO A 236 -13.46 -10.04 9.38
CA PRO A 236 -12.02 -10.09 9.16
C PRO A 236 -11.35 -8.77 9.55
N MET A 237 -10.28 -8.83 10.35
CA MET A 237 -9.61 -7.61 10.86
C MET A 237 -9.19 -6.68 9.72
N THR A 238 -8.68 -7.23 8.63
CA THR A 238 -8.22 -6.46 7.47
C THR A 238 -9.35 -5.74 6.71
N LEU A 239 -10.60 -6.21 6.82
CA LEU A 239 -11.78 -5.49 6.31
C LEU A 239 -12.20 -4.37 7.27
N THR A 240 -12.15 -4.61 8.58
CA THR A 240 -12.41 -3.56 9.57
C THR A 240 -11.45 -2.39 9.39
N LEU A 241 -10.16 -2.67 9.23
CA LEU A 241 -9.15 -1.64 8.95
C LEU A 241 -9.36 -0.96 7.60
N ARG A 242 -9.85 -1.71 6.61
CA ARG A 242 -10.18 -1.14 5.29
C ARG A 242 -11.30 -0.11 5.42
N LYS A 243 -12.37 -0.43 6.16
CA LYS A 243 -13.44 0.54 6.46
C LYS A 243 -12.92 1.79 7.14
N ALA A 244 -12.03 1.62 8.12
CA ALA A 244 -11.45 2.73 8.88
C ALA A 244 -10.67 3.73 8.01
N VAL A 245 -9.97 3.25 6.97
CA VAL A 245 -9.17 4.10 6.09
C VAL A 245 -9.94 4.58 4.85
N GLU A 246 -10.87 3.78 4.33
CA GLU A 246 -11.60 4.09 3.11
C GLU A 246 -12.80 5.01 3.34
N LYS A 247 -13.46 4.95 4.51
CA LYS A 247 -14.54 5.88 4.87
C LYS A 247 -13.96 7.25 5.22
N SER A 248 -14.62 8.31 4.75
CA SER A 248 -14.15 9.70 4.93
C SER A 248 -14.13 10.14 6.40
N ASP A 249 -15.14 9.69 7.15
CA ASP A 249 -15.37 10.00 8.57
C ASP A 249 -16.21 8.85 9.13
N PHE A 250 -15.55 7.85 9.73
CA PHE A 250 -16.22 6.61 10.14
C PHE A 250 -17.09 6.85 11.39
N ASN A 251 -16.62 7.71 12.30
CA ASN A 251 -17.32 7.95 13.58
C ASN A 251 -18.33 9.11 13.51
N GLY A 252 -18.32 9.90 12.42
CA GLY A 252 -19.25 11.00 12.17
C GLY A 252 -18.91 12.29 12.95
N ASP A 253 -17.67 12.46 13.41
CA ASP A 253 -17.24 13.63 14.17
C ASP A 253 -16.67 14.79 13.32
N GLY A 254 -16.54 14.56 12.01
CA GLY A 254 -16.05 15.52 11.02
C GLY A 254 -14.53 15.60 10.88
N GLU A 255 -13.77 14.78 11.60
CA GLU A 255 -12.30 14.84 11.66
C GLU A 255 -11.68 13.48 11.32
N THR A 256 -10.78 13.43 10.33
CA THR A 256 -10.03 12.18 10.05
C THR A 256 -8.89 11.96 11.05
N ASN A 257 -9.04 11.02 11.98
CA ASN A 257 -8.06 10.75 13.03
C ASN A 257 -8.12 9.31 13.57
N VAL A 258 -7.31 8.96 14.58
CA VAL A 258 -7.30 7.55 15.05
C VAL A 258 -8.60 7.10 15.73
N ASN A 259 -9.52 8.01 16.07
CA ASN A 259 -10.84 7.61 16.56
C ASN A 259 -11.73 7.00 15.47
N ASP A 260 -11.51 7.31 14.19
CA ASP A 260 -12.17 6.57 13.08
C ASP A 260 -11.81 5.09 13.15
N VAL A 261 -10.53 4.81 13.37
CA VAL A 261 -10.02 3.44 13.49
C VAL A 261 -10.54 2.77 14.76
N LYS A 262 -10.61 3.50 15.90
CA LYS A 262 -11.23 2.96 17.13
C LYS A 262 -12.69 2.63 16.89
N ALA A 263 -13.46 3.55 16.32
CA ALA A 263 -14.88 3.35 16.05
C ALA A 263 -15.13 2.17 15.10
N ALA A 264 -14.30 1.99 14.07
CA ALA A 264 -14.37 0.81 13.21
C ALA A 264 -14.10 -0.49 13.97
N ILE A 265 -13.08 -0.50 14.83
CA ILE A 265 -12.74 -1.67 15.66
C ILE A 265 -13.84 -1.97 16.69
N ASP A 266 -14.37 -0.94 17.36
CA ASP A 266 -15.40 -1.03 18.41
C ASP A 266 -16.78 -1.43 17.85
N ALA A 267 -17.04 -1.16 16.57
CA ALA A 267 -18.25 -1.63 15.88
C ALA A 267 -18.34 -3.17 15.84
N ASN A 268 -17.20 -3.86 15.95
CA ASN A 268 -17.17 -5.32 16.04
C ASN A 268 -17.32 -5.80 17.49
N THR A 269 -18.52 -6.29 17.83
CA THR A 269 -18.83 -6.80 19.17
C THR A 269 -18.47 -8.27 19.40
N ASN A 270 -18.03 -8.99 18.36
CA ASN A 270 -17.75 -10.43 18.43
C ASN A 270 -16.28 -10.75 18.72
N GLY A 271 -15.41 -9.73 18.76
CA GLY A 271 -13.96 -9.89 18.75
C GLY A 271 -13.44 -10.25 17.37
N TYR A 272 -12.23 -10.81 17.29
CA TYR A 272 -11.58 -11.16 16.02
C TYR A 272 -11.10 -12.60 16.06
N ALA A 273 -11.05 -13.27 14.91
CA ALA A 273 -10.73 -14.71 14.85
C ALA A 273 -9.33 -15.05 15.40
N ARG A 274 -8.41 -14.08 15.45
CA ARG A 274 -7.04 -14.24 15.96
C ARG A 274 -6.66 -13.06 16.86
N GLY A 275 -5.53 -13.18 17.56
CA GLY A 275 -4.84 -12.06 18.15
C GLY A 275 -4.26 -11.12 17.09
N PHE A 276 -4.54 -9.83 17.22
CA PHE A 276 -4.09 -8.77 16.31
C PHE A 276 -3.63 -7.55 17.08
N ILE A 277 -2.60 -6.88 16.58
CA ILE A 277 -2.18 -5.56 17.06
C ILE A 277 -2.28 -4.57 15.90
N VAL A 278 -3.03 -3.50 16.08
CA VAL A 278 -3.19 -2.43 15.09
C VAL A 278 -2.44 -1.22 15.58
N SER A 279 -1.47 -0.75 14.81
CA SER A 279 -0.79 0.54 15.06
C SER A 279 -1.38 1.57 14.11
N ALA A 280 -1.86 2.70 14.63
CA ALA A 280 -2.42 3.76 13.80
C ALA A 280 -1.88 5.12 14.23
N ILE A 281 -1.63 5.99 13.24
CA ILE A 281 -1.24 7.38 13.45
C ILE A 281 -2.00 8.28 12.47
N ALA A 282 -2.32 9.50 12.90
CA ALA A 282 -2.90 10.56 12.11
C ALA A 282 -2.00 11.80 12.16
N ASN A 283 -2.37 12.87 11.44
CA ASN A 283 -1.67 14.14 11.52
C ASN A 283 -1.60 14.65 12.97
N SER A 284 -0.43 15.14 13.39
CA SER A 284 -0.25 15.81 14.70
C SER A 284 -1.17 17.01 14.90
N THR A 285 -1.68 17.59 13.81
CA THR A 285 -2.69 18.67 13.84
C THR A 285 -4.04 18.24 14.42
N ALA A 286 -4.30 16.94 14.58
CA ALA A 286 -5.45 16.42 15.33
C ALA A 286 -5.43 16.84 16.82
N GLY A 287 -4.30 17.36 17.31
CA GLY A 287 -4.21 18.03 18.60
C GLY A 287 -3.85 17.06 19.73
N ASN A 288 -4.84 16.42 20.34
CA ASN A 288 -4.59 15.56 21.51
C ASN A 288 -3.90 14.24 21.10
N ASP A 289 -2.94 13.77 21.90
CA ASP A 289 -2.19 12.52 21.60
C ASP A 289 -3.10 11.31 21.34
N THR A 290 -4.23 11.23 22.06
CA THR A 290 -5.21 10.15 21.89
C THR A 290 -5.99 10.19 20.56
N LEU A 291 -5.92 11.31 19.83
CA LEU A 291 -6.43 11.50 18.46
C LEU A 291 -5.32 11.33 17.42
N ILE A 292 -4.06 11.50 17.81
CA ILE A 292 -2.91 11.39 16.92
C ILE A 292 -2.47 9.94 16.76
N SER A 293 -2.41 9.14 17.83
CA SER A 293 -1.87 7.78 17.76
C SER A 293 -2.59 6.80 18.66
N MET A 294 -2.53 5.52 18.30
CA MET A 294 -2.96 4.42 19.15
C MET A 294 -2.30 3.09 18.79
N VAL A 295 -2.36 2.16 19.74
CA VAL A 295 -2.21 0.73 19.49
C VAL A 295 -3.46 0.00 19.96
N ALA A 296 -4.12 -0.79 19.12
CA ALA A 296 -5.24 -1.65 19.52
C ALA A 296 -4.78 -3.10 19.63
N GLU A 297 -5.03 -3.75 20.76
CA GLU A 297 -4.75 -5.16 21.02
C GLU A 297 -6.07 -5.96 21.03
N CYS A 298 -6.29 -6.75 19.98
CA CYS A 298 -7.58 -7.37 19.66
C CYS A 298 -7.49 -8.89 19.68
N ALA A 299 -8.50 -9.61 20.18
CA ALA A 299 -8.46 -11.06 20.34
C ALA A 299 -9.85 -11.73 20.19
N PRO A 300 -9.91 -13.07 20.00
CA PRO A 300 -11.16 -13.83 19.97
C PRO A 300 -11.84 -14.01 21.33
N GLN A 301 -11.16 -13.70 22.45
CA GLN A 301 -11.72 -13.82 23.81
C GLN A 301 -11.77 -12.47 24.53
N ILE A 302 -12.64 -12.36 25.54
CA ILE A 302 -12.81 -11.16 26.37
C ILE A 302 -11.55 -10.90 27.24
N PRO A 303 -11.11 -9.64 27.42
CA PRO A 303 -11.57 -8.46 26.70
C PRO A 303 -11.21 -8.54 25.21
N TYR A 304 -12.17 -8.31 24.34
CA TYR A 304 -11.97 -8.48 22.90
C TYR A 304 -11.02 -7.43 22.34
N ILE A 305 -11.09 -6.21 22.87
CA ILE A 305 -10.35 -5.05 22.39
C ILE A 305 -9.73 -4.36 23.62
N THR A 306 -8.50 -3.91 23.48
CA THR A 306 -7.81 -3.08 24.48
C THR A 306 -6.95 -2.06 23.77
N TYR A 307 -7.16 -0.77 24.04
CA TYR A 307 -6.38 0.32 23.43
C TYR A 307 -5.23 0.72 24.33
N ARG A 308 -4.04 0.85 23.75
CA ARG A 308 -2.83 1.38 24.36
C ARG A 308 -2.47 2.74 23.76
N ASN A 309 -2.08 3.68 24.62
CA ASN A 309 -1.57 5.00 24.28
C ASN A 309 -0.39 5.37 25.20
N ILE A 310 0.19 6.57 25.03
CA ILE A 310 1.38 7.02 25.77
C ILE A 310 1.22 7.12 27.29
N ASN A 311 -0.02 7.12 27.81
CA ASN A 311 -0.27 7.15 29.25
C ASN A 311 -0.24 5.75 29.89
N ASP A 312 -0.13 4.70 29.07
CA ASP A 312 -0.08 3.33 29.55
C ASP A 312 1.33 2.91 29.89
N VAL A 313 1.45 1.95 30.82
CA VAL A 313 2.74 1.38 31.20
C VAL A 313 3.23 0.46 30.09
N ASP A 314 4.00 1.02 29.16
CA ASP A 314 4.63 0.31 28.06
C ASP A 314 6.14 0.58 27.96
N SER A 315 6.62 1.41 28.90
CA SER A 315 8.02 1.77 29.15
C SER A 315 8.70 2.53 28.00
N VAL A 316 7.96 3.13 27.06
CA VAL A 316 8.55 3.97 26.00
C VAL A 316 8.39 5.45 26.39
N ASP A 317 9.51 6.17 26.51
CA ASP A 317 9.48 7.57 26.99
C ASP A 317 8.96 8.53 25.92
N GLY A 318 8.23 9.57 26.33
CA GLY A 318 7.82 10.69 25.47
C GLY A 318 6.61 10.40 24.58
N THR A 319 6.40 11.22 23.55
CA THR A 319 5.33 11.05 22.55
C THR A 319 5.76 10.05 21.47
N ASN A 320 6.02 8.83 21.95
CA ASN A 320 6.53 7.71 21.19
C ASN A 320 5.68 6.47 21.50
N LEU A 321 5.38 5.65 20.49
CA LEU A 321 4.72 4.36 20.68
C LEU A 321 5.37 3.32 19.79
N TYR A 322 5.58 2.13 20.34
CA TYR A 322 6.10 0.98 19.60
C TYR A 322 5.21 -0.24 19.78
N ALA A 323 5.10 -1.06 18.73
CA ALA A 323 4.41 -2.34 18.76
C ALA A 323 5.16 -3.40 17.95
N ALA A 324 5.20 -4.62 18.49
CA ALA A 324 5.68 -5.82 17.78
C ALA A 324 4.54 -6.86 17.71
N ASN A 325 4.80 -8.15 17.97
CA ASN A 325 3.80 -9.22 17.84
C ASN A 325 3.30 -9.78 19.18
N ASN A 326 3.47 -9.03 20.26
CA ASN A 326 3.16 -9.46 21.61
C ASN A 326 2.27 -8.42 22.30
N PHE A 327 1.26 -8.88 23.03
CA PHE A 327 0.37 -8.00 23.78
C PHE A 327 1.09 -7.43 24.99
N ILE A 328 0.93 -6.12 25.20
CA ILE A 328 1.51 -5.41 26.33
C ILE A 328 0.42 -5.10 27.33
N LYS A 329 -0.67 -4.45 26.88
CA LYS A 329 -1.70 -3.92 27.78
C LYS A 329 -2.81 -4.93 28.07
N ARG A 330 -3.23 -5.70 27.06
CA ARG A 330 -4.35 -6.63 27.19
C ARG A 330 -4.04 -7.67 28.28
N ASN A 331 -4.94 -7.79 29.25
CA ASN A 331 -4.75 -8.63 30.44
C ASN A 331 -3.46 -8.34 31.23
N ASN A 332 -2.91 -7.13 31.13
CA ASN A 332 -1.63 -6.76 31.74
C ASN A 332 -0.50 -7.74 31.36
N ALA A 333 -0.46 -8.15 30.09
CA ALA A 333 0.45 -9.17 29.60
C ALA A 333 1.93 -8.78 29.73
N GLN A 334 2.27 -7.50 29.46
CA GLN A 334 3.63 -6.96 29.53
C GLN A 334 4.67 -7.85 28.80
N ASP A 335 4.29 -8.43 27.66
CA ASP A 335 5.13 -9.38 26.93
C ASP A 335 6.07 -8.63 25.98
N TYR A 336 7.22 -8.22 26.52
CA TYR A 336 8.23 -7.46 25.79
C TYR A 336 9.22 -8.41 25.09
N CYS A 337 9.04 -8.61 23.78
CA CYS A 337 10.00 -9.36 22.97
C CYS A 337 11.33 -8.59 22.79
N SER A 338 12.36 -9.25 22.27
CA SER A 338 13.68 -8.65 22.07
C SER A 338 13.66 -7.37 21.23
N ARG A 339 12.87 -7.34 20.14
CA ARG A 339 12.71 -6.12 19.32
C ARG A 339 12.12 -4.97 20.12
N TYR A 340 11.11 -5.26 20.95
CA TYR A 340 10.50 -4.26 21.81
C TYR A 340 11.52 -3.68 22.80
N ILE A 341 12.27 -4.55 23.47
CA ILE A 341 13.30 -4.13 24.43
C ILE A 341 14.35 -3.27 23.72
N ASN A 342 14.86 -3.69 22.57
CA ASN A 342 15.90 -2.96 21.83
C ASN A 342 15.44 -1.58 21.36
N VAL A 343 14.23 -1.49 20.77
CA VAL A 343 13.68 -0.20 20.30
C VAL A 343 13.41 0.73 21.49
N LYS A 344 12.78 0.22 22.54
CA LYS A 344 12.51 0.96 23.78
C LYS A 344 13.80 1.48 24.42
N ASP A 345 14.80 0.61 24.58
CA ASP A 345 16.09 1.00 25.17
C ASP A 345 16.78 2.06 24.31
N SER A 346 16.64 1.98 22.98
CA SER A 346 17.18 2.99 22.08
C SER A 346 16.51 4.36 22.28
N ILE A 347 15.19 4.39 22.32
CA ILE A 347 14.41 5.61 22.54
C ILE A 347 14.72 6.22 23.91
N ASN A 348 14.72 5.41 24.97
CA ASN A 348 14.84 5.91 26.33
C ASN A 348 16.27 6.32 26.68
N HIS A 349 17.28 5.59 26.20
CA HIS A 349 18.67 5.78 26.64
C HIS A 349 19.53 6.57 25.65
N TYR A 350 19.29 6.46 24.35
CA TYR A 350 20.04 7.24 23.35
C TYR A 350 19.33 8.54 22.97
N TYR A 351 18.02 8.48 22.79
CA TYR A 351 17.23 9.65 22.37
C TYR A 351 16.57 10.39 23.55
N ASN A 352 16.48 9.76 24.73
CA ASN A 352 15.76 10.30 25.90
C ASN A 352 14.32 10.71 25.55
N GLY A 353 13.66 9.95 24.68
CA GLY A 353 12.29 10.21 24.22
C GLY A 353 12.10 11.40 23.27
N VAL A 354 13.17 12.10 22.86
CA VAL A 354 13.11 13.34 22.06
C VAL A 354 14.13 13.38 20.91
N ASN A 355 14.05 14.40 20.05
CA ASN A 355 14.95 14.63 18.92
C ASN A 355 15.01 13.46 17.92
N ILE A 356 13.89 12.79 17.68
CA ILE A 356 13.77 11.71 16.70
C ILE A 356 13.27 12.30 15.38
N GLY A 357 14.18 12.51 14.43
CA GLY A 357 13.86 12.96 13.07
C GLY A 357 13.35 11.84 12.17
N SER A 358 13.04 12.16 10.91
CA SER A 358 12.60 11.14 9.94
C SER A 358 13.67 10.06 9.70
N VAL A 359 14.94 10.48 9.66
CA VAL A 359 16.09 9.58 9.51
C VAL A 359 16.28 8.72 10.76
N ASP A 360 16.15 9.30 11.95
CA ASP A 360 16.29 8.58 13.22
C ASP A 360 15.19 7.53 13.41
N ASN A 361 13.92 7.87 13.15
CA ASN A 361 12.80 6.93 13.22
C ASN A 361 13.05 5.69 12.35
N LYS A 362 13.57 5.89 11.13
CA LYS A 362 13.95 4.80 10.23
C LYS A 362 15.15 4.02 10.75
N GLU A 363 16.19 4.71 11.22
CA GLU A 363 17.43 4.08 11.69
C GLU A 363 17.21 3.22 12.94
N ILE A 364 16.36 3.67 13.87
CA ILE A 364 15.94 2.86 15.03
C ILE A 364 15.33 1.55 14.56
N MET A 365 14.41 1.59 13.58
CA MET A 365 13.83 0.37 13.02
C MET A 365 14.91 -0.52 12.37
N TYR A 366 15.75 0.06 11.52
CA TYR A 366 16.79 -0.63 10.74
C TYR A 366 17.88 -1.29 11.61
N THR A 367 18.05 -0.82 12.85
CA THR A 367 19.10 -1.35 13.75
C THR A 367 18.54 -2.15 14.92
N GLN A 368 17.33 -1.83 15.40
CA GLN A 368 16.79 -2.39 16.65
C GLN A 368 15.62 -3.36 16.44
N SER A 369 14.94 -3.29 15.28
CA SER A 369 13.69 -4.03 15.02
C SER A 369 13.79 -5.03 13.86
N THR A 370 14.98 -5.29 13.35
CA THR A 370 15.18 -6.09 12.13
C THR A 370 15.06 -7.60 12.32
N GLN A 371 14.64 -8.27 11.25
CA GLN A 371 14.64 -9.72 11.09
C GLN A 371 15.20 -10.05 9.70
N SER A 372 15.95 -11.15 9.56
CA SER A 372 16.54 -11.53 8.25
C SER A 372 15.50 -11.79 7.15
N SER A 373 14.25 -12.01 7.53
CA SER A 373 13.11 -12.23 6.64
C SER A 373 12.21 -11.00 6.47
N CYS A 374 12.69 -9.81 6.84
CA CYS A 374 12.01 -8.53 6.61
C CYS A 374 11.72 -8.36 5.12
N LEU A 375 10.46 -8.57 4.74
CA LEU A 375 9.95 -8.56 3.38
C LEU A 375 9.70 -7.13 2.90
N GLN A 376 9.22 -6.26 3.78
CA GLN A 376 8.83 -4.91 3.42
C GLN A 376 9.14 -3.94 4.55
N PHE A 377 9.58 -2.74 4.17
CA PHE A 377 9.66 -1.57 5.03
C PHE A 377 8.77 -0.48 4.47
N ILE A 378 8.05 0.21 5.35
CA ILE A 378 7.30 1.42 5.03
C ILE A 378 7.63 2.49 6.06
N GLN A 379 7.81 3.73 5.61
CA GLN A 379 7.76 4.92 6.45
C GLN A 379 6.77 5.93 5.86
N VAL A 380 5.91 6.49 6.71
CA VAL A 380 4.96 7.53 6.32
C VAL A 380 5.13 8.74 7.22
N ILE A 381 5.18 9.93 6.62
CA ILE A 381 5.14 11.22 7.30
C ILE A 381 3.89 11.95 6.79
N PRO A 382 2.75 11.80 7.49
CA PRO A 382 1.44 12.24 6.99
C PRO A 382 1.38 13.71 6.58
N GLU A 383 1.81 14.62 7.45
CA GLU A 383 1.72 16.08 7.23
C GLU A 383 2.71 16.58 6.19
N ALA A 384 3.74 15.79 5.86
CA ALA A 384 4.66 16.08 4.77
C ALA A 384 4.20 15.42 3.45
N GLY A 385 3.16 14.58 3.48
CA GLY A 385 2.71 13.81 2.34
C GLY A 385 3.79 12.90 1.77
N VAL A 386 4.59 12.26 2.64
CA VAL A 386 5.71 11.39 2.24
C VAL A 386 5.38 9.93 2.53
N PHE A 387 5.52 9.09 1.51
CA PHE A 387 5.43 7.64 1.59
C PHE A 387 6.75 7.03 1.08
N THR A 388 7.47 6.35 1.96
CA THR A 388 8.74 5.68 1.65
C THR A 388 8.57 4.18 1.81
N MET A 389 9.06 3.39 0.85
CA MET A 389 8.92 1.94 0.87
C MET A 389 10.14 1.25 0.28
N SER A 390 10.55 0.14 0.88
CA SER A 390 11.44 -0.84 0.24
C SER A 390 10.86 -2.24 0.40
N VAL A 391 11.22 -3.11 -0.54
CA VAL A 391 10.85 -4.52 -0.53
C VAL A 391 12.13 -5.34 -0.63
N ALA A 392 12.19 -6.44 0.11
CA ALA A 392 13.24 -7.43 -0.02
C ALA A 392 13.37 -7.93 -1.46
N ASN A 393 14.60 -8.30 -1.82
CA ASN A 393 14.84 -9.10 -3.01
C ASN A 393 15.11 -10.55 -2.60
N ASN A 394 15.39 -11.41 -3.57
CA ASN A 394 15.59 -12.85 -3.36
C ASN A 394 16.77 -13.22 -2.45
N THR A 395 17.65 -12.26 -2.13
CA THR A 395 18.90 -12.47 -1.38
C THR A 395 19.06 -11.55 -0.20
N SER A 396 18.21 -10.53 -0.06
CA SER A 396 18.45 -9.43 0.87
C SER A 396 17.14 -8.83 1.38
N PRO A 397 17.03 -8.61 2.69
CA PRO A 397 15.82 -8.08 3.32
C PRO A 397 15.58 -6.60 2.96
N ALA A 398 14.37 -6.12 3.16
CA ALA A 398 13.95 -4.78 2.73
C ALA A 398 14.80 -3.65 3.33
N TYR A 399 15.24 -3.78 4.58
CA TYR A 399 16.05 -2.76 5.26
C TYR A 399 17.47 -2.59 4.67
N THR A 400 17.94 -3.50 3.81
CA THR A 400 19.21 -3.33 3.08
C THR A 400 19.01 -2.81 1.65
N GLN A 401 17.76 -2.67 1.20
CA GLN A 401 17.43 -2.16 -0.12
C GLN A 401 17.28 -0.64 -0.10
N THR A 402 17.61 0.01 -1.21
CA THR A 402 17.33 1.44 -1.39
C THR A 402 15.81 1.65 -1.43
N PRO A 403 15.24 2.43 -0.51
CA PRO A 403 13.80 2.68 -0.54
C PRO A 403 13.43 3.66 -1.65
N ALA A 404 12.23 3.46 -2.20
CA ALA A 404 11.56 4.42 -3.07
C ALA A 404 10.75 5.39 -2.21
N THR A 405 10.79 6.68 -2.52
CA THR A 405 10.01 7.71 -1.83
C THR A 405 9.06 8.35 -2.84
N LEU A 406 7.77 8.31 -2.53
CA LEU A 406 6.66 8.83 -3.31
C LEU A 406 5.93 9.89 -2.49
N SER A 407 5.49 10.96 -3.14
CA SER A 407 4.68 11.98 -2.48
C SER A 407 3.19 11.65 -2.58
N TYR A 408 2.40 12.16 -1.65
CA TYR A 408 0.94 12.08 -1.72
C TYR A 408 0.41 12.79 -2.97
N ASN A 409 1.05 13.89 -3.38
CA ASN A 409 0.72 14.56 -4.65
C ASN A 409 0.99 13.69 -5.88
N PHE A 410 1.88 12.70 -5.81
CA PHE A 410 2.05 11.74 -6.88
C PHE A 410 1.03 10.60 -6.78
N LEU A 411 0.84 10.06 -5.57
CA LEU A 411 -0.03 8.91 -5.33
C LEU A 411 -1.53 9.24 -5.46
N PHE A 412 -1.97 10.35 -4.87
CA PHE A 412 -3.36 10.78 -4.77
C PHE A 412 -3.75 11.87 -5.79
N ASN A 413 -2.92 12.10 -6.82
CA ASN A 413 -3.33 12.95 -7.93
C ASN A 413 -4.08 12.10 -8.96
N TYR A 414 -5.37 12.39 -9.08
CA TYR A 414 -6.27 11.68 -9.96
C TYR A 414 -6.00 12.03 -11.43
N ALA A 415 -5.26 11.18 -12.13
CA ALA A 415 -4.96 11.38 -13.55
C ALA A 415 -6.16 11.11 -14.49
N GLY A 416 -7.32 10.70 -13.95
CA GLY A 416 -8.44 10.14 -14.72
C GLY A 416 -9.51 11.12 -15.19
N ILE A 417 -9.68 12.30 -14.58
CA ILE A 417 -10.67 13.32 -14.99
C ILE A 417 -10.12 14.72 -14.66
N GLN A 418 -10.17 15.60 -15.68
CA GLN A 418 -9.67 16.98 -15.78
C GLN A 418 -8.25 17.14 -16.31
N ASP A 419 -8.19 17.88 -17.42
CA ASP A 419 -6.98 18.50 -17.96
C ASP A 419 -6.13 19.06 -16.82
N LEU A 420 -4.83 18.74 -16.87
CA LEU A 420 -3.76 19.42 -16.14
C LEU A 420 -3.84 20.93 -16.39
N THR A 421 -4.73 21.58 -15.67
CA THR A 421 -4.96 23.02 -15.68
C THR A 421 -4.86 23.48 -14.25
N THR A 422 -3.65 23.42 -13.70
CA THR A 422 -2.89 24.61 -13.24
C THR A 422 -1.67 24.20 -12.40
N ASN A 423 -0.53 24.81 -12.75
CA ASN A 423 0.74 24.97 -12.02
C ASN A 423 1.82 23.87 -12.02
N CYS A 424 1.55 22.64 -12.48
CA CYS A 424 2.60 21.59 -12.56
C CYS A 424 3.04 21.24 -13.99
N THR A 425 2.61 21.98 -15.02
CA THR A 425 3.01 21.73 -16.41
C THR A 425 4.16 22.65 -16.83
N ILE A 426 5.25 22.09 -17.34
CA ILE A 426 6.35 22.84 -17.96
C ILE A 426 6.22 22.86 -19.47
N TYR A 427 6.54 24.00 -20.06
CA TYR A 427 6.62 24.14 -21.51
C TYR A 427 7.95 23.58 -22.02
N VAL A 428 7.88 22.55 -22.87
CA VAL A 428 9.05 21.87 -23.44
C VAL A 428 9.19 22.24 -24.92
N TYR A 429 10.34 22.77 -25.31
CA TYR A 429 10.58 23.25 -26.68
C TYR A 429 12.04 23.00 -27.13
N PRO A 430 12.33 22.89 -28.43
CA PRO A 430 11.36 22.82 -29.52
C PRO A 430 10.52 21.54 -29.43
N ASN A 431 9.29 21.60 -29.92
CA ASN A 431 8.44 20.42 -30.06
C ASN A 431 7.79 20.49 -31.44
N PRO A 432 8.18 19.66 -32.42
CA PRO A 432 9.07 18.49 -32.28
C PRO A 432 10.56 18.86 -32.08
N ALA A 433 11.30 18.02 -31.36
CA ALA A 433 12.71 18.18 -31.00
C ALA A 433 13.64 17.22 -31.75
N SER A 434 14.88 17.63 -32.00
CA SER A 434 15.92 16.78 -32.61
C SER A 434 16.92 16.29 -31.58
N ASP A 435 17.80 17.15 -31.06
CA ASP A 435 18.91 16.72 -30.19
C ASP A 435 18.82 17.26 -28.77
N LEU A 436 18.10 18.36 -28.57
CA LEU A 436 17.96 19.06 -27.30
C LEU A 436 16.51 19.46 -27.09
N ILE A 437 16.08 19.40 -25.84
CA ILE A 437 14.89 20.09 -25.34
C ILE A 437 15.29 21.13 -24.31
N PHE A 438 14.50 22.19 -24.22
CA PHE A 438 14.55 23.28 -23.27
C PHE A 438 13.22 23.33 -22.51
N MET A 439 13.27 23.76 -21.26
CA MET A 439 12.12 23.83 -20.36
C MET A 439 12.08 25.18 -19.67
N ASP A 440 10.89 25.79 -19.56
CA ASP A 440 10.71 27.01 -18.78
C ASP A 440 10.56 26.66 -17.29
N VAL A 441 11.64 26.80 -16.53
CA VAL A 441 11.73 26.38 -15.12
C VAL A 441 12.28 27.52 -14.25
N PRO A 442 11.80 27.68 -13.00
CA PRO A 442 12.34 28.69 -12.09
C PRO A 442 13.86 28.56 -11.92
N SER A 443 14.58 29.67 -12.14
CA SER A 443 16.04 29.74 -12.02
C SER A 443 16.50 29.59 -10.56
N GLY A 444 17.60 28.88 -10.34
CA GLY A 444 18.20 28.69 -9.00
C GLY A 444 17.82 27.39 -8.29
N ASN A 445 16.86 26.65 -8.83
CA ASN A 445 16.48 25.33 -8.31
C ASN A 445 17.30 24.21 -8.95
N LYS A 446 17.61 23.18 -8.15
CA LYS A 446 18.16 21.92 -8.63
C LYS A 446 17.00 20.98 -8.93
N TYR A 447 16.97 20.42 -10.13
CA TYR A 447 15.95 19.45 -10.52
C TYR A 447 16.60 18.11 -10.85
N ALA A 448 16.03 17.02 -10.33
CA ALA A 448 16.21 15.71 -10.96
C ALA A 448 15.23 15.61 -12.14
N TYR A 449 15.67 15.12 -13.28
CA TYR A 449 14.81 14.88 -14.43
C TYR A 449 14.66 13.40 -14.75
N PHE A 450 13.49 13.03 -15.25
CA PHE A 450 13.16 11.70 -15.75
C PHE A 450 12.43 11.84 -17.08
N ILE A 451 12.91 11.18 -18.13
CA ILE A 451 12.23 11.08 -19.43
C ILE A 451 11.66 9.68 -19.57
N SER A 452 10.38 9.57 -19.87
CA SER A 452 9.68 8.32 -20.13
C SER A 452 9.03 8.27 -21.50
N ASP A 453 8.89 7.07 -22.05
CA ASP A 453 8.12 6.82 -23.27
C ASP A 453 6.62 6.67 -23.01
N LEU A 454 5.83 6.38 -24.05
CA LEU A 454 4.38 6.17 -23.96
C LEU A 454 3.95 5.01 -23.06
N SER A 455 4.85 4.06 -22.77
CA SER A 455 4.60 2.96 -21.84
C SER A 455 4.95 3.30 -20.39
N GLY A 456 5.45 4.52 -20.14
CA GLY A 456 5.89 4.97 -18.81
C GLY A 456 7.32 4.53 -18.45
N LYS A 457 8.00 3.78 -19.32
CA LYS A 457 9.37 3.34 -19.09
C LYS A 457 10.33 4.53 -19.08
N VAL A 458 11.06 4.72 -17.99
CA VAL A 458 12.13 5.74 -17.91
C VAL A 458 13.28 5.33 -18.83
N ILE A 459 13.56 6.17 -19.82
CA ILE A 459 14.58 5.96 -20.85
C ILE A 459 15.79 6.87 -20.69
N SER A 460 15.67 7.95 -19.90
CA SER A 460 16.77 8.85 -19.56
C SER A 460 16.49 9.56 -18.24
N ASN A 461 17.51 9.83 -17.44
CA ASN A 461 17.40 10.58 -16.19
C ASN A 461 18.72 11.28 -15.85
N GLY A 462 18.67 12.28 -14.96
CA GLY A 462 19.85 12.97 -14.46
C GLY A 462 19.53 14.18 -13.60
N LEU A 463 20.54 15.02 -13.36
CA LEU A 463 20.42 16.23 -12.54
C LEU A 463 20.64 17.49 -13.40
N LEU A 464 19.78 18.48 -13.22
CA LEU A 464 19.90 19.82 -13.79
C LEU A 464 20.40 20.77 -12.70
N ASN A 465 21.65 21.22 -12.86
CA ASN A 465 22.28 22.21 -11.98
C ASN A 465 22.31 23.57 -12.70
N ASN A 466 21.31 24.42 -12.44
CA ASN A 466 21.14 25.72 -13.12
C ASN A 466 21.08 25.64 -14.66
N GLN A 467 20.74 24.46 -15.19
CA GLN A 467 20.55 24.21 -16.62
C GLN A 467 19.07 23.98 -16.89
N ASN A 468 18.57 24.48 -18.01
CA ASN A 468 17.18 24.31 -18.44
C ASN A 468 17.05 23.43 -19.69
N SER A 469 18.11 22.69 -20.04
CA SER A 469 18.19 21.89 -21.25
C SER A 469 18.57 20.44 -20.98
N ILE A 470 17.99 19.50 -21.73
CA ILE A 470 18.34 18.08 -21.68
C ILE A 470 18.72 17.59 -23.08
N CYS A 471 19.81 16.84 -23.19
CA CYS A 471 20.23 16.16 -24.42
C CYS A 471 19.38 14.90 -24.64
N ILE A 472 18.78 14.81 -25.83
CA ILE A 472 17.85 13.74 -26.24
C ILE A 472 18.26 13.09 -27.56
N SER A 473 19.47 13.35 -28.05
CA SER A 473 19.96 12.83 -29.35
C SER A 473 19.99 11.30 -29.41
N ALA A 474 20.17 10.63 -28.26
CA ALA A 474 20.17 9.18 -28.13
C ALA A 474 18.75 8.56 -28.17
N LEU A 475 17.69 9.37 -28.13
CA LEU A 475 16.31 8.86 -28.08
C LEU A 475 15.81 8.52 -29.50
N PRO A 476 15.12 7.39 -29.69
CA PRO A 476 14.40 7.12 -30.93
C PRO A 476 13.32 8.16 -31.24
N ALA A 477 12.87 8.26 -32.49
CA ALA A 477 11.73 9.09 -32.84
C ALA A 477 10.46 8.60 -32.12
N GLY A 478 9.72 9.49 -31.45
CA GLY A 478 8.61 9.09 -30.60
C GLY A 478 8.08 10.20 -29.70
N LEU A 479 6.93 9.96 -29.08
CA LEU A 479 6.36 10.85 -28.06
C LEU A 479 6.93 10.49 -26.69
N TYR A 480 7.38 11.50 -25.95
CA TYR A 480 8.01 11.36 -24.64
C TYR A 480 7.42 12.32 -23.62
N PHE A 481 7.50 11.93 -22.36
CA PHE A 481 7.20 12.75 -21.20
C PHE A 481 8.49 13.08 -20.46
N VAL A 482 8.59 14.28 -19.90
CA VAL A 482 9.69 14.71 -19.04
C VAL A 482 9.11 15.16 -17.71
N GLN A 483 9.65 14.64 -16.61
CA GLN A 483 9.30 15.01 -15.26
C GLN A 483 10.51 15.64 -14.60
N LEU A 484 10.33 16.79 -13.96
CA LEU A 484 11.32 17.48 -13.13
C LEU A 484 10.88 17.44 -11.68
N VAL A 485 11.80 17.10 -10.78
CA VAL A 485 11.54 16.97 -9.35
C VAL A 485 12.54 17.84 -8.59
N SER A 486 12.02 18.78 -7.79
CA SER A 486 12.79 19.51 -6.77
C SER A 486 12.27 19.19 -5.37
N SER A 487 12.86 19.81 -4.34
CA SER A 487 12.37 19.71 -2.96
C SER A 487 10.97 20.31 -2.75
N GLU A 488 10.53 21.18 -3.66
CA GLU A 488 9.29 21.95 -3.50
C GLU A 488 8.22 21.58 -4.52
N ASN A 489 8.61 21.17 -5.74
CA ASN A 489 7.69 21.01 -6.85
C ASN A 489 8.04 19.83 -7.76
N ILE A 490 6.99 19.23 -8.34
CA ILE A 490 7.10 18.31 -9.47
C ILE A 490 6.49 18.99 -10.69
N LEU A 491 7.24 19.04 -11.79
CA LEU A 491 6.82 19.63 -13.05
C LEU A 491 6.82 18.57 -14.15
N VAL A 492 5.81 18.55 -15.01
CA VAL A 492 5.67 17.57 -16.09
C VAL A 492 5.51 18.27 -17.44
N GLY A 493 6.22 17.77 -18.45
CA GLY A 493 6.14 18.24 -19.83
C GLY A 493 6.11 17.07 -20.80
N LYS A 494 5.80 17.35 -22.07
CA LYS A 494 5.83 16.36 -23.15
C LYS A 494 6.47 16.93 -24.41
N PHE A 495 7.15 16.09 -25.17
CA PHE A 495 7.78 16.48 -26.43
C PHE A 495 7.77 15.33 -27.45
N LEU A 496 7.72 15.67 -28.74
CA LEU A 496 7.85 14.74 -29.86
C LEU A 496 9.30 14.76 -30.36
N LYS A 497 10.01 13.64 -30.31
CA LYS A 497 11.34 13.46 -30.91
C LYS A 497 11.20 13.11 -32.39
N ARG A 498 11.97 13.78 -33.25
CA ARG A 498 12.10 13.47 -34.68
C ARG A 498 13.06 12.35 -34.99
#